data_AF-A0A8T6NMQ6-F1
#
_entry.id   AF-A0A8T6NMQ6-F1
#
_cell.length_a   1.000
_cell.length_b   1.000
_cell.length_c   1.000
_cell.angle_alpha   90.00
_cell.angle_beta   90.00
_cell.angle_gamma   90.00
#
_symmetry.space_group_name_H-M   'P 1'
#
loop_
_entity.id
_entity.type
_entity.pdbx_description
1 polymer ?
#
loop_
_entity_poly.entity_id
_entity_poly.type
_entity_poly.pdbx_seq_one_letter_code
_entity_poly.pdbx_strand_id
1 'polypeptide(L)'
;MNYTLTTYTDLPAVVCIMHADFDAQADLARVIPEVIEAFDGVGSPVYYIVDVGESRWTFPQIVQGLAQVTAAGAMLRHPNLAEVLVIADSQLVEMGVKALAETQYGSIRTRLVSSVQDGLNTVRSQFEATA
;
A
#
# COMPACT_ATOMS: atom_id res chain seq x y z
N MET A 1 -4.73 -16.17 9.19
CA MET A 1 -5.19 -14.96 8.49
C MET A 1 -3.93 -14.39 7.87
N ASN A 2 -3.87 -14.34 6.54
CA ASN A 2 -2.61 -14.11 5.84
C ASN A 2 -2.26 -12.62 5.71
N TYR A 3 -3.17 -11.74 6.13
CA TYR A 3 -2.92 -10.32 6.30
C TYR A 3 -3.79 -9.74 7.42
N THR A 4 -3.44 -8.53 7.86
CA THR A 4 -4.24 -7.69 8.75
C THR A 4 -4.49 -6.35 8.07
N LEU A 5 -5.72 -5.84 8.16
CA LEU A 5 -6.09 -4.51 7.68
C LEU A 5 -6.63 -3.68 8.85
N THR A 6 -6.03 -2.51 9.09
CA THR A 6 -6.39 -1.62 10.19
C THR A 6 -6.64 -0.21 9.64
N THR A 7 -7.80 0.35 9.97
CA THR A 7 -8.14 1.73 9.65
C THR A 7 -7.89 2.62 10.87
N TYR A 8 -7.20 3.73 10.69
CA TYR A 8 -7.01 4.75 11.71
C TYR A 8 -8.02 5.87 11.46
N THR A 9 -8.73 6.30 12.50
CA THR A 9 -9.74 7.38 12.41
C THR A 9 -9.22 8.70 12.95
N ASP A 10 -8.15 8.66 13.73
CA ASP A 10 -7.42 9.81 14.27
C ASP A 10 -6.35 10.34 13.30
N LEU A 11 -5.91 9.49 12.38
CA LEU A 11 -5.01 9.82 11.28
C LEU A 11 -5.64 9.32 9.98
N PRO A 12 -5.48 10.02 8.85
CA PRO A 12 -6.00 9.60 7.56
C PRO A 12 -5.22 8.41 6.98
N ALA A 13 -5.15 7.28 7.69
CA ALA A 13 -4.28 6.16 7.36
C ALA A 13 -5.02 4.82 7.36
N VAL A 14 -4.68 4.00 6.37
CA VAL A 14 -5.02 2.57 6.33
C VAL A 14 -3.71 1.79 6.33
N VAL A 15 -3.60 0.83 7.25
CA VAL A 15 -2.42 -0.05 7.38
C VAL A 15 -2.80 -1.46 6.98
N CYS A 16 -2.08 -2.03 6.01
CA CYS A 16 -2.17 -3.43 5.64
C CYS A 16 -0.85 -4.13 5.93
N ILE A 17 -0.88 -5.23 6.67
CA ILE A 17 0.30 -6.05 6.97
C ILE A 17 0.09 -7.42 6.32
N MET A 18 0.96 -7.78 5.38
CA MET A 18 0.98 -9.09 4.72
C MET A 18 1.92 -10.02 5.48
N HIS A 19 1.36 -11.09 6.06
CA HIS A 19 2.12 -12.04 6.88
C HIS A 19 2.89 -13.04 6.01
N ALA A 20 3.73 -13.86 6.64
CA ALA A 20 4.60 -14.81 5.93
C ALA A 20 3.87 -15.85 5.04
N ASP A 21 2.60 -16.14 5.35
CA ASP A 21 1.74 -17.06 4.61
C ASP A 21 0.88 -16.38 3.53
N PHE A 22 1.09 -15.08 3.28
CA PHE A 22 0.40 -14.34 2.22
C PHE A 22 0.75 -14.86 0.83
N ASP A 23 -0.25 -15.32 0.09
CA ASP A 23 -0.12 -15.69 -1.31
C ASP A 23 -0.74 -14.60 -2.18
N ALA A 24 0.11 -13.80 -2.83
CA ALA A 24 -0.31 -12.73 -3.73
C ALA A 24 -1.33 -13.16 -4.78
N GLN A 25 -1.25 -14.40 -5.30
CA GLN A 25 -2.18 -14.88 -6.32
C GLN A 25 -3.56 -15.19 -5.75
N ALA A 26 -3.61 -15.76 -4.55
CA ALA A 26 -4.85 -16.17 -3.91
C ALA A 26 -5.51 -15.05 -3.09
N ASP A 27 -4.70 -14.21 -2.44
CA ASP A 27 -5.16 -13.27 -1.42
C ASP A 27 -5.44 -11.87 -1.98
N LEU A 28 -4.74 -11.39 -3.02
CA LEU A 28 -4.95 -10.02 -3.54
C LEU A 28 -6.39 -9.77 -4.02
N ALA A 29 -7.04 -10.77 -4.61
CA ALA A 29 -8.43 -10.66 -5.05
C ALA A 29 -9.41 -10.34 -3.90
N ARG A 30 -9.04 -10.72 -2.67
CA ARG A 30 -9.79 -10.42 -1.44
C ARG A 30 -9.32 -9.12 -0.78
N VAL A 31 -8.00 -8.89 -0.73
CA VAL A 31 -7.43 -7.68 -0.10
C VAL A 31 -7.85 -6.40 -0.81
N ILE A 32 -7.80 -6.38 -2.14
CA ILE A 32 -8.06 -5.16 -2.93
C ILE A 32 -9.43 -4.53 -2.61
N PRO A 33 -10.56 -5.26 -2.66
CA PRO A 33 -11.86 -4.66 -2.33
C PRO A 33 -11.95 -4.20 -0.86
N GLU A 34 -11.37 -4.93 0.09
CA GLU A 34 -11.35 -4.53 1.50
C GLU A 34 -10.55 -3.24 1.73
N VAL A 35 -9.42 -3.07 1.03
CA VAL A 35 -8.62 -1.84 1.10
C VAL A 35 -9.36 -0.66 0.46
N ILE A 36 -10.05 -0.87 -0.66
CA ILE A 36 -10.87 0.18 -1.30
C ILE A 36 -11.99 0.62 -0.35
N GLU A 37 -12.71 -0.32 0.27
CA GLU A 37 -13.74 0.00 1.26
C GLU A 37 -13.17 0.79 2.45
N ALA A 38 -11.97 0.42 2.91
CA ALA A 38 -11.27 1.17 3.94
C ALA A 38 -10.89 2.60 3.50
N PHE A 39 -10.44 2.79 2.26
CA PHE A 39 -10.15 4.11 1.70
C PHE A 39 -11.39 5.00 1.60
N ASP A 40 -12.54 4.42 1.28
CA ASP A 40 -13.83 5.14 1.26
C ASP A 40 -14.27 5.53 2.68
N GLY A 41 -14.01 4.68 3.67
CA GLY A 41 -14.37 4.91 5.07
C GLY A 41 -13.55 6.00 5.78
N VAL A 42 -12.28 6.17 5.44
CA VAL A 42 -11.41 7.21 6.04
C VAL A 42 -11.72 8.61 5.51
N GLY A 43 -12.11 8.73 4.24
CA GLY A 43 -12.26 10.00 3.54
C GLY A 43 -10.97 10.43 2.83
N SER A 44 -10.89 11.71 2.45
CA SER A 44 -9.80 12.27 1.64
C SER A 44 -9.07 13.39 2.38
N PRO A 45 -7.71 13.43 2.35
CA PRO A 45 -6.81 12.43 1.77
C PRO A 45 -6.75 11.13 2.60
N VAL A 46 -6.33 10.01 2.00
CA VAL A 46 -5.94 8.77 2.71
C VAL A 46 -4.52 8.36 2.34
N TYR A 47 -3.78 7.90 3.34
CA TYR A 47 -2.44 7.35 3.22
C TYR A 47 -2.49 5.84 3.41
N TYR A 48 -1.90 5.11 2.47
CA TYR A 48 -1.86 3.65 2.54
C TYR A 48 -0.49 3.19 2.99
N ILE A 49 -0.41 2.57 4.16
CA ILE A 49 0.82 1.95 4.68
C ILE A 49 0.70 0.45 4.42
N VAL A 50 1.62 -0.11 3.65
CA VAL A 50 1.64 -1.53 3.36
C VAL A 50 2.95 -2.14 3.81
N ASP A 51 2.85 -3.12 4.70
CA ASP A 51 3.96 -3.93 5.16
C ASP A 51 3.95 -5.26 4.42
N VAL A 52 4.99 -5.48 3.60
CA VAL A 52 5.21 -6.73 2.89
C VAL A 52 6.49 -7.43 3.35
N GLY A 53 7.09 -6.98 4.46
CA GLY A 53 8.41 -7.43 4.93
C GLY A 53 8.44 -8.88 5.40
N GLU A 54 7.33 -9.46 5.83
CA GLU A 54 7.29 -10.89 6.17
C GLU A 54 6.94 -11.79 4.96
N SER A 55 6.30 -11.20 3.95
CA SER A 55 5.80 -11.92 2.78
C SER A 55 6.90 -12.17 1.76
N ARG A 56 6.95 -13.38 1.20
CA ARG A 56 7.97 -13.76 0.21
C ARG A 56 7.44 -13.64 -1.20
N TRP A 57 7.86 -12.58 -1.88
CA TRP A 57 7.46 -12.33 -3.26
C TRP A 57 8.50 -12.83 -4.26
N THR A 58 8.04 -13.60 -5.23
CA THR A 58 8.82 -13.89 -6.44
C THR A 58 8.65 -12.75 -7.46
N PHE A 59 9.57 -12.66 -8.42
CA PHE A 59 9.49 -11.66 -9.48
C PHE A 59 8.17 -11.73 -10.29
N PRO A 60 7.69 -12.93 -10.71
CA PRO A 60 6.39 -13.04 -11.37
C PRO A 60 5.23 -12.53 -10.51
N GLN A 61 5.24 -12.80 -9.20
CA GLN A 61 4.20 -12.31 -8.28
C GLN A 61 4.24 -10.79 -8.16
N ILE A 62 5.41 -10.14 -8.15
CA ILE A 62 5.50 -8.67 -8.14
C ILE A 62 4.95 -8.08 -9.43
N VAL A 63 5.34 -8.61 -10.60
CA VAL A 63 4.83 -8.13 -11.89
C VAL A 63 3.30 -8.28 -11.95
N GLN A 64 2.78 -9.43 -11.52
CA GLN A 64 1.35 -9.70 -11.48
C GLN A 64 0.63 -8.78 -10.47
N GLY A 65 1.21 -8.58 -9.29
CA GLY A 65 0.68 -7.70 -8.25
C GLY A 65 0.58 -6.26 -8.76
N LEU A 66 1.67 -5.73 -9.33
CA LEU A 66 1.69 -4.41 -9.97
C LEU A 66 0.60 -4.26 -11.03
N ALA A 67 0.43 -5.23 -11.91
CA ALA A 67 -0.61 -5.20 -12.94
C ALA A 67 -2.03 -5.12 -12.32
N GLN A 68 -2.30 -5.85 -11.24
CA GLN A 68 -3.59 -5.80 -10.55
C GLN A 68 -3.82 -4.46 -9.85
N VAL A 69 -2.84 -3.98 -9.08
CA VAL A 69 -3.02 -2.78 -8.25
C VAL A 69 -2.97 -1.47 -9.05
N THR A 70 -2.46 -1.51 -10.29
CA THR A 70 -2.37 -0.36 -11.22
C THR A 70 -3.38 -0.40 -12.36
N ALA A 71 -4.26 -1.42 -12.43
CA ALA A 71 -5.29 -1.51 -13.45
C ALA A 71 -6.23 -0.28 -13.45
N ALA A 72 -7.01 -0.09 -14.52
CA ALA A 72 -8.00 0.98 -14.55
C ALA A 72 -9.04 0.78 -13.43
N GLY A 73 -9.28 1.82 -12.62
CA GLY A 73 -10.15 1.72 -11.43
C GLY A 73 -9.54 0.95 -10.26
N ALA A 74 -8.24 0.63 -10.30
CA ALA A 74 -7.59 -0.12 -9.23
C ALA A 74 -7.29 0.73 -7.99
N MET A 75 -7.04 0.01 -6.90
CA MET A 75 -6.71 0.52 -5.55
C MET A 75 -5.70 1.68 -5.55
N LEU A 76 -4.63 1.62 -6.35
CA LEU A 76 -3.60 2.67 -6.34
C LEU A 76 -3.99 3.96 -7.07
N ARG A 77 -5.12 3.96 -7.77
CA ARG A 77 -5.69 5.15 -8.43
C ARG A 77 -6.95 5.64 -7.73
N HIS A 78 -7.17 5.19 -6.50
CA HIS A 78 -8.32 5.61 -5.72
C HIS A 78 -8.33 7.14 -5.54
N PRO A 79 -9.46 7.84 -5.73
CA PRO A 79 -9.51 9.30 -5.69
C PRO A 79 -9.13 9.89 -4.33
N ASN A 80 -9.30 9.13 -3.24
CA ASN A 80 -8.90 9.58 -1.91
C ASN A 80 -7.41 9.32 -1.63
N LEU A 81 -6.75 8.42 -2.37
CA LEU A 81 -5.39 7.99 -2.06
C LEU A 81 -4.37 9.09 -2.39
N ALA A 82 -3.67 9.57 -1.36
CA ALA A 82 -2.65 10.60 -1.50
C ALA A 82 -1.25 10.02 -1.75
N GLU A 83 -0.87 8.98 -1.00
CA GLU A 83 0.46 8.37 -1.05
C GLU A 83 0.43 6.94 -0.50
N VAL A 84 1.33 6.09 -1.01
CA VAL A 84 1.59 4.74 -0.49
C VAL A 84 2.96 4.68 0.19
N LEU A 85 2.98 4.28 1.45
CA LEU A 85 4.18 4.04 2.24
C LEU A 85 4.41 2.52 2.30
N VAL A 86 5.53 2.04 1.78
CA VAL A 86 5.83 0.61 1.66
C VAL A 86 6.94 0.23 2.62
N ILE A 87 6.75 -0.84 3.38
CA ILE A 87 7.78 -1.48 4.20
C ILE A 87 8.15 -2.77 3.50
N ALA A 88 9.43 -2.94 3.21
CA ALA A 88 9.96 -4.06 2.46
C ALA A 88 11.30 -4.49 3.03
N ASP A 89 11.54 -5.80 3.04
CA ASP A 89 12.81 -6.43 3.43
C ASP A 89 13.63 -6.92 2.22
N SER A 90 13.02 -6.93 1.03
CA SER A 90 13.61 -7.46 -0.20
C SER A 90 13.86 -6.37 -1.25
N GLN A 91 15.05 -6.38 -1.84
CA GLN A 91 15.42 -5.49 -2.95
C GLN A 91 14.46 -5.60 -4.14
N LEU A 92 13.85 -6.78 -4.33
CA LEU A 92 12.92 -7.03 -5.42
C LEU A 92 11.62 -6.22 -5.24
N VAL A 93 11.09 -6.17 -4.02
CA VAL A 93 9.95 -5.32 -3.70
C VAL A 93 10.33 -3.85 -3.82
N GLU A 94 11.50 -3.43 -3.33
CA GLU A 94 11.96 -2.05 -3.48
C GLU A 94 12.00 -1.61 -4.95
N MET A 95 12.44 -2.50 -5.85
CA MET A 95 12.40 -2.25 -7.29
C MET A 95 10.97 -2.08 -7.81
N GLY A 96 10.03 -2.91 -7.35
CA GLY A 96 8.61 -2.78 -7.66
C GLY A 96 8.02 -1.44 -7.20
N VAL A 97 8.37 -0.98 -6.00
CA VAL A 97 7.96 0.33 -5.47
C VAL A 97 8.50 1.46 -6.33
N LYS A 98 9.78 1.44 -6.68
CA LYS A 98 10.37 2.43 -7.59
C LYS A 98 9.68 2.45 -8.95
N ALA A 99 9.30 1.28 -9.46
CA ALA A 99 8.57 1.18 -10.71
C ALA A 99 7.18 1.86 -10.63
N LEU A 100 6.47 1.82 -9.50
CA LEU A 100 5.16 2.48 -9.34
C LEU A 100 5.20 4.01 -9.55
N ALA A 101 6.34 4.63 -9.29
CA ALA A 101 6.55 6.06 -9.52
C ALA A 101 6.74 6.40 -11.01
N GLU A 102 7.03 5.41 -11.86
CA GLU A 102 7.21 5.62 -13.30
C GLU A 102 5.88 5.95 -14.00
N THR A 103 5.96 6.73 -15.07
CA THR A 103 4.80 7.24 -15.82
C THR A 103 3.89 6.12 -16.36
N GLN A 104 4.48 4.98 -16.74
CA GLN A 104 3.76 3.82 -17.25
C GLN A 104 2.80 3.18 -16.22
N TYR A 105 3.04 3.39 -14.92
CA TYR A 105 2.16 2.92 -13.85
C TYR A 105 1.26 4.04 -13.30
N GLY A 106 1.33 5.24 -13.88
CA GLY A 106 0.50 6.39 -13.52
C GLY A 106 1.15 7.32 -12.51
N SER A 107 2.47 7.24 -12.30
CA SER A 107 3.21 8.10 -11.37
C SER A 107 2.61 8.11 -9.97
N ILE A 108 2.31 6.91 -9.46
CA ILE A 108 1.76 6.75 -8.12
C ILE A 108 2.79 7.27 -7.13
N ARG A 109 2.36 8.13 -6.20
CA ARG A 109 3.22 8.59 -5.11
C ARG A 109 3.46 7.43 -4.16
N THR A 110 4.66 6.89 -4.21
CA THR A 110 5.08 5.79 -3.36
C THR A 110 6.43 6.08 -2.74
N ARG A 111 6.65 5.67 -1.49
CA ARG A 111 7.97 5.71 -0.86
C ARG A 111 8.19 4.53 0.07
N LEU A 112 9.46 4.19 0.27
CA LEU A 112 9.86 3.21 1.28
C LEU A 112 9.92 3.86 2.66
N VAL A 113 9.47 3.13 3.67
CA VAL A 113 9.63 3.46 5.09
C VAL A 113 10.11 2.22 5.86
N SER A 114 10.75 2.41 7.01
CA SER A 114 11.44 1.32 7.70
C SER A 114 10.53 0.49 8.61
N SER A 115 9.36 1.01 9.00
CA SER A 115 8.41 0.34 9.87
C SER A 115 7.01 0.96 9.78
N VAL A 116 6.00 0.26 10.30
CA VAL A 116 4.62 0.79 10.42
C VAL A 116 4.61 2.07 11.25
N GLN A 117 5.37 2.11 12.35
CA GLN A 117 5.43 3.28 13.21
C GLN A 117 6.05 4.49 12.49
N ASP A 118 7.09 4.28 11.68
CA ASP A 118 7.69 5.34 10.87
C ASP A 118 6.73 5.83 9.78
N GLY A 119 5.95 4.92 9.18
CA GLY A 119 4.87 5.25 8.26
C GLY A 119 3.82 6.15 8.94
N LEU A 120 3.31 5.75 10.10
CA LEU A 120 2.32 6.53 10.85
C LEU A 120 2.85 7.90 11.27
N ASN A 121 4.11 7.98 11.71
CA ASN A 121 4.77 9.25 12.04
C ASN A 121 4.88 10.16 10.80
N THR A 122 5.20 9.58 9.63
CA THR A 122 5.25 10.32 8.37
C THR A 122 3.88 10.90 8.02
N VAL A 123 2.80 10.10 8.12
CA VAL A 123 1.43 10.56 7.87
C VAL A 123 1.07 11.70 8.83
N ARG A 124 1.35 11.55 10.13
CA ARG A 124 1.06 12.59 11.12
C ARG A 124 1.73 13.91 10.77
N SER A 125 3.03 13.90 10.47
CA SER A 125 3.75 15.12 10.12
C SER A 125 3.23 15.79 8.84
N GLN A 126 2.77 15.02 7.85
CA GLN A 126 2.19 15.58 6.63
C GLN A 126 0.77 16.14 6.86
N PHE A 127 -0.04 15.44 7.66
CA PHE A 127 -1.38 15.87 8.01
C PHE A 127 -1.36 17.16 8.82
N GLU A 128 -0.49 17.26 9.83
CA GLU A 128 -0.31 18.48 10.63
C GLU A 128 0.24 19.67 9.82
N ALA A 129 1.01 19.40 8.76
CA ALA A 129 1.53 20.46 7.88
C ALA A 129 0.49 21.00 6.88
N THR A 130 -0.65 20.31 6.72
CA THR A 130 -1.72 20.66 5.76
C THR A 130 -3.04 21.07 6.43
N ALA A 131 -3.21 20.78 7.72
CA ALA A 131 -4.31 21.23 8.57
C ALA A 131 -4.11 22.67 9.07
#